data_AF-A0A822BIK9-F1
#
_entry.id   AF-A0A822BIK9-F1
#
_cell.length_a   1.000
_cell.length_b   1.000
_cell.length_c   1.000
_cell.angle_alpha   90.00
_cell.angle_beta   90.00
_cell.angle_gamma   90.00
#
_symmetry.space_group_name_H-M   'P 1'
#
loop_
_entity.id
_entity.type
_entity.pdbx_description
1 polymer ?
#
loop_
_entity_poly.entity_id
_entity_poly.type
_entity_poly.pdbx_seq_one_letter_code
_entity_poly.pdbx_strand_id
1 'polypeptide(L)'
;MTYNSANQSTFAQDELSSTVESKNEEDFIIIWLSDYHGHNTNNSKEICSALETIINNLQSFDNADNCIDYITSLPSNINTFLIISSHQFIIPLIHQLPQIKVVYIFNMDHTNNNNNYLEHINRENVFNDKQVLLNTIKKDVKRFSKHFSTSMTFFDNRDQAITEKSIKNLSKESQYFMYMHLFIEILLHYPECAEAKSDFLSVCREHYSDNTRQIESIAKFEKEYTPDKAIQWYTRDCFLYRILNTALRRQHFDTIYKLRFIVNDLYQQLKNLYLEQSSESKNIKTAYRGQLMNKNEFEILQQIKDGLVSMNSFLSTTLDKTVALDFIAGAMAEDLVPVIFEIDLESTGSISTPFANIKSFSYLS
;
A
#
# COMPACT_ATOMS: atom_id res chain seq x y z
N MET A 1 -41.67 -12.92 29.55
CA MET A 1 -40.57 -13.29 28.64
C MET A 1 -39.83 -12.01 28.29
N THR A 2 -38.71 -11.82 28.96
CA THR A 2 -37.87 -10.61 28.94
C THR A 2 -36.93 -10.70 27.73
N TYR A 3 -37.02 -9.74 26.81
CA TYR A 3 -36.07 -9.62 25.68
C TYR A 3 -34.75 -9.07 26.21
N ASN A 4 -33.68 -9.86 26.06
CA ASN A 4 -32.33 -9.55 26.50
C ASN A 4 -31.68 -8.49 25.59
N SER A 5 -31.19 -7.43 26.20
CA SER A 5 -30.49 -6.27 25.65
C SER A 5 -29.00 -6.54 25.33
N ALA A 6 -28.67 -7.70 24.77
CA ALA A 6 -27.28 -8.14 24.58
C ALA A 6 -26.70 -7.91 23.17
N ASN A 7 -27.50 -7.43 22.21
CA ASN A 7 -27.08 -7.27 20.81
C ASN A 7 -26.74 -5.83 20.39
N GLN A 8 -26.78 -4.86 21.31
CA GLN A 8 -26.40 -3.46 21.00
C GLN A 8 -24.92 -3.16 21.25
N SER A 9 -24.20 -4.00 22.00
CA SER A 9 -22.77 -3.76 22.30
C SER A 9 -21.83 -4.16 21.18
N THR A 10 -22.21 -5.12 20.33
CA THR A 10 -21.36 -5.62 19.24
C THR A 10 -21.33 -4.67 18.03
N PHE A 11 -22.46 -4.03 17.72
CA PHE A 11 -22.54 -3.05 16.63
C PHE A 11 -21.75 -1.76 16.91
N ALA A 12 -21.66 -1.33 18.17
CA ALA A 12 -20.91 -0.14 18.55
C ALA A 12 -19.38 -0.34 18.49
N GLN A 13 -18.89 -1.58 18.64
CA GLN A 13 -17.47 -1.90 18.45
C GLN A 13 -17.08 -1.95 16.97
N ASP A 14 -18.00 -2.36 16.09
CA ASP A 14 -17.81 -2.34 14.63
C ASP A 14 -17.89 -0.90 14.03
N GLU A 15 -18.63 0.01 14.67
CA GLU A 15 -18.64 1.43 14.28
C GLU A 15 -17.35 2.18 14.68
N LEU A 16 -16.71 1.79 15.79
CA LEU A 16 -15.44 2.37 16.21
C LEU A 16 -14.25 1.82 15.40
N SER A 17 -14.28 0.56 15.00
CA SER A 17 -13.28 -0.03 14.10
C SER A 17 -13.39 0.54 12.68
N SER A 18 -14.61 0.74 12.17
CA SER A 18 -14.83 1.36 10.85
C SER A 18 -14.43 2.84 10.77
N THR A 19 -14.51 3.61 11.87
CA THR A 19 -14.04 5.00 11.91
C THR A 19 -12.50 5.12 11.94
N VAL A 20 -11.79 4.12 12.47
CA VAL A 20 -10.32 4.04 12.39
C VAL A 20 -9.86 3.45 11.06
N GLU A 21 -10.56 2.46 10.51
CA GLU A 21 -10.28 1.88 9.20
C GLU A 21 -10.52 2.87 8.04
N SER A 22 -11.52 3.75 8.16
CA SER A 22 -11.82 4.78 7.15
C SER A 22 -10.82 5.94 7.11
N LYS A 23 -10.04 6.16 8.18
CA LYS A 23 -9.03 7.24 8.22
C LYS A 23 -7.64 6.81 7.76
N ASN A 24 -7.34 5.51 7.61
CA ASN A 24 -6.01 5.03 7.30
C ASN A 24 -5.97 4.17 6.02
N GLU A 25 -6.27 4.78 4.87
CA GLU A 25 -6.07 4.20 3.54
C GLU A 25 -4.57 4.15 3.12
N GLU A 26 -3.66 4.56 4.00
CA GLU A 26 -2.21 4.43 3.80
C GLU A 26 -1.66 3.12 4.36
N ASP A 27 -0.63 2.59 3.72
CA ASP A 27 0.03 1.33 4.11
C ASP A 27 1.10 1.48 5.20
N PHE A 28 1.41 2.73 5.56
CA PHE A 28 2.37 3.05 6.59
C PHE A 28 2.04 4.38 7.26
N ILE A 29 2.55 4.55 8.47
CA ILE A 29 2.42 5.74 9.29
C ILE A 29 3.78 6.13 9.85
N ILE A 30 4.06 7.42 9.95
CA ILE A 30 5.20 7.91 10.72
C ILE A 30 4.70 8.48 12.03
N ILE A 31 5.33 8.06 13.11
CA ILE A 31 5.07 8.56 14.44
C ILE A 31 6.33 9.27 14.92
N TRP A 32 6.18 10.49 15.42
CA TRP A 32 7.26 11.23 16.05
C TRP A 32 6.97 11.43 17.54
N LEU A 33 7.76 10.76 18.37
CA LEU A 33 7.82 11.01 19.80
C LEU A 33 8.95 12.02 20.11
N SER A 34 8.56 13.19 20.59
CA SER A 34 9.46 14.24 21.07
C SER A 34 8.87 14.88 22.30
N ASP A 35 9.68 15.42 23.20
CA ASP A 35 9.21 16.20 24.33
C ASP A 35 8.59 17.52 23.84
N TYR A 36 7.70 18.10 24.64
CA TYR A 36 6.96 19.33 24.33
C TYR A 36 7.86 20.47 23.83
N HIS A 37 9.10 20.57 24.36
CA HIS A 37 10.09 21.54 23.92
C HIS A 37 10.77 21.17 22.59
N GLY A 38 10.96 19.87 22.31
CA GLY A 38 11.57 19.38 21.07
C GLY A 38 10.68 19.58 19.84
N HIS A 39 9.34 19.49 19.99
CA HIS A 39 8.37 19.78 18.92
C HIS A 39 8.36 21.24 18.46
N ASN A 40 8.81 22.17 19.31
CA ASN A 40 8.70 23.61 19.05
C ASN A 40 9.99 24.26 18.52
N THR A 41 11.00 23.47 18.17
CA THR A 41 12.24 23.97 17.56
C THR A 41 12.05 24.30 16.08
N ASN A 42 12.86 25.19 15.51
CA ASN A 42 12.84 25.42 14.05
C ASN A 42 13.20 24.14 13.27
N ASN A 43 14.13 23.34 13.80
CA ASN A 43 14.51 22.07 13.18
C ASN A 43 13.36 21.05 13.20
N SER A 44 12.57 20.98 14.26
CA SER A 44 11.43 20.05 14.30
C SER A 44 10.33 20.43 13.34
N LYS A 45 9.99 21.72 13.27
CA LYS A 45 9.01 22.24 12.31
C LYS A 45 9.43 21.99 10.87
N GLU A 46 10.71 22.21 10.55
CA GLU A 46 11.25 21.92 9.21
C GLU A 46 11.22 20.43 8.87
N ILE A 47 11.51 19.55 9.84
CA ILE A 47 11.43 18.10 9.64
C ILE A 47 9.97 17.67 9.47
N CYS A 48 9.03 18.15 10.29
CA CYS A 48 7.61 17.86 10.13
C CYS A 48 7.13 18.27 8.74
N SER A 49 7.38 19.52 8.34
CA SER A 49 6.99 20.00 7.01
C SER A 49 7.65 19.20 5.89
N ALA A 50 8.91 18.80 6.04
CA ALA A 50 9.58 17.94 5.07
C ALA A 50 8.99 16.52 5.03
N LEU A 51 8.58 15.96 6.17
CA LEU A 51 7.94 14.64 6.27
C LEU A 51 6.52 14.64 5.72
N GLU A 52 5.75 15.68 5.99
CA GLU A 52 4.42 15.93 5.41
C GLU A 52 4.47 16.03 3.88
N THR A 53 5.60 16.46 3.30
CA THR A 53 5.76 16.44 1.83
C THR A 53 5.91 15.04 1.26
N ILE A 54 6.31 14.05 2.08
CA ILE A 54 6.64 12.69 1.65
C ILE A 54 5.47 11.74 1.98
N ILE A 55 4.79 11.97 3.10
CA ILE A 55 3.89 11.03 3.77
C ILE A 55 2.68 11.80 4.27
N ASN A 56 1.51 11.18 4.20
CA ASN A 56 0.28 11.88 4.55
C ASN A 56 -0.14 11.60 6.01
N ASN A 57 0.30 10.49 6.61
CA ASN A 57 0.04 10.18 8.01
C ASN A 57 1.28 10.36 8.91
N LEU A 58 1.53 11.59 9.36
CA LEU A 58 2.49 11.92 10.40
C LEU A 58 1.75 12.22 11.70
N GLN A 59 1.98 11.42 12.74
CA GLN A 59 1.43 11.65 14.08
C GLN A 59 2.54 12.08 15.03
N SER A 60 2.29 13.12 15.81
CA SER A 60 3.25 13.64 16.79
C SER A 60 2.73 13.42 18.20
N PHE A 61 3.57 12.88 19.08
CA PHE A 61 3.25 12.65 20.48
C PHE A 61 4.30 13.33 21.37
N ASP A 62 3.82 13.91 22.47
CA ASP A 62 4.64 14.48 23.54
C ASP A 62 4.74 13.61 24.79
N ASN A 63 3.85 12.61 24.87
CA ASN A 63 3.75 11.66 25.96
C ASN A 63 3.98 10.23 25.45
N ALA A 64 4.87 9.52 26.14
CA ALA A 64 5.26 8.15 25.81
C ALA A 64 4.09 7.15 25.91
N ASP A 65 3.24 7.25 26.94
CA ASP A 65 2.12 6.34 27.17
C ASP A 65 1.08 6.48 26.05
N ASN A 66 0.70 7.73 25.72
CA ASN A 66 -0.22 8.00 24.62
C ASN A 66 0.31 7.48 23.28
N CYS A 67 1.63 7.59 23.05
CA CYS A 67 2.27 7.06 21.84
C CYS A 67 2.18 5.53 21.77
N ILE A 68 2.42 4.84 22.89
CA ILE A 68 2.35 3.37 22.96
C ILE A 68 0.90 2.89 22.83
N ASP A 69 -0.04 3.54 23.50
CA ASP A 69 -1.47 3.25 23.39
C ASP A 69 -1.95 3.41 21.95
N TYR A 70 -1.51 4.47 21.26
CA TYR A 70 -1.84 4.66 19.86
C TYR A 70 -1.24 3.56 18.98
N ILE A 71 0.05 3.25 19.11
CA ILE A 71 0.70 2.19 18.33
C ILE A 71 0.02 0.84 18.56
N THR A 72 -0.33 0.50 19.80
CA THR A 72 -0.99 -0.77 20.13
C THR A 72 -2.45 -0.81 19.67
N SER A 73 -3.10 0.35 19.49
CA SER A 73 -4.44 0.45 18.90
C SER A 73 -4.44 0.30 17.37
N LEU A 74 -3.29 0.45 16.71
CA LEU A 74 -3.21 0.34 15.25
C LEU A 74 -3.46 -1.11 14.80
N PRO A 75 -4.16 -1.29 13.66
CA PRO A 75 -4.28 -2.58 13.01
C PRO A 75 -2.90 -3.19 12.66
N SER A 76 -2.77 -4.52 12.79
CA SER A 76 -1.50 -5.23 12.60
C SER A 76 -0.91 -5.16 11.19
N ASN A 77 -1.69 -4.70 10.21
CA ASN A 77 -1.30 -4.53 8.81
C ASN A 77 -0.72 -3.14 8.50
N ILE A 78 -0.74 -2.20 9.46
CA ILE A 78 -0.14 -0.87 9.29
C ILE A 78 1.34 -0.93 9.66
N ASN A 79 2.20 -0.49 8.75
CA ASN A 79 3.64 -0.42 9.00
C ASN A 79 4.00 0.91 9.67
N THR A 80 4.57 0.85 10.86
CA THR A 80 4.90 2.04 11.65
C THR A 80 6.39 2.34 11.58
N PHE A 81 6.71 3.57 11.18
CA PHE A 81 8.05 4.15 11.32
C PHE A 81 8.04 5.09 12.52
N LEU A 82 8.94 4.87 13.48
CA LEU A 82 8.98 5.68 14.70
C LEU A 82 10.23 6.55 14.71
N ILE A 83 10.04 7.84 14.94
CA ILE A 83 11.11 8.81 15.20
C ILE A 83 11.08 9.13 16.70
N ILE A 84 12.22 8.94 17.36
CA ILE A 84 12.39 9.18 18.78
C ILE A 84 13.42 10.30 18.96
N SER A 85 12.96 11.44 19.47
CA SER A 85 13.82 12.56 19.85
C SER A 85 13.95 12.73 21.37
N SER A 86 13.16 11.99 22.14
CA SER A 86 13.18 11.98 23.61
C SER A 86 12.60 10.67 24.16
N HIS A 87 12.49 10.51 25.49
CA HIS A 87 11.87 9.34 26.12
C HIS A 87 12.52 7.98 25.77
N GLN A 88 13.85 7.90 25.75
CA GLN A 88 14.62 6.69 25.38
C GLN A 88 14.26 5.40 26.14
N PHE A 89 13.63 5.51 27.32
CA PHE A 89 13.22 4.37 28.12
C PHE A 89 12.16 3.49 27.44
N ILE A 90 11.48 3.99 26.40
CA ILE A 90 10.48 3.20 25.68
C ILE A 90 11.09 2.20 24.71
N ILE A 91 12.34 2.39 24.30
CA ILE A 91 13.01 1.60 23.24
C ILE A 91 12.92 0.08 23.49
N PRO A 92 13.23 -0.43 24.70
CA PRO A 92 13.10 -1.86 25.00
C PRO A 92 11.65 -2.37 24.95
N LEU A 93 10.66 -1.52 25.24
CA LEU A 93 9.24 -1.87 25.22
C LEU A 93 8.72 -1.99 23.78
N ILE A 94 9.12 -1.06 22.92
CA ILE A 94 8.62 -0.97 21.55
C ILE A 94 9.29 -1.96 20.59
N HIS A 95 10.51 -2.42 20.88
CA HIS A 95 11.21 -3.40 20.04
C HIS A 95 10.43 -4.73 19.92
N GLN A 96 9.53 -5.01 20.86
CA GLN A 96 8.69 -6.21 20.85
C GLN A 96 7.42 -6.06 20.00
N LEU A 97 7.12 -4.85 19.50
CA LEU A 97 5.90 -4.59 18.73
C LEU A 97 6.11 -4.90 17.24
N PRO A 98 5.43 -5.90 16.67
CA PRO A 98 5.65 -6.34 15.28
C PRO A 98 5.25 -5.30 14.22
N GLN A 99 4.46 -4.31 14.61
CA GLN A 99 3.99 -3.22 13.75
C GLN A 99 5.08 -2.17 13.49
N ILE A 100 6.07 -2.06 14.38
CA ILE A 100 7.17 -1.10 14.24
C ILE A 100 8.22 -1.72 13.32
N LYS A 101 8.41 -1.11 12.15
CA LYS A 101 9.35 -1.62 11.14
C LYS A 101 10.73 -0.97 11.26
N VAL A 102 10.76 0.32 11.59
CA VAL A 102 12.02 1.07 11.75
C VAL A 102 11.87 2.07 12.87
N VAL A 103 12.92 2.17 13.70
CA VAL A 103 13.06 3.21 14.73
C VAL A 103 14.24 4.09 14.37
N TYR A 104 14.02 5.40 14.24
CA TYR A 104 15.03 6.42 14.03
C TYR A 104 15.23 7.21 15.33
N ILE A 105 16.48 7.42 15.74
CA ILE A 105 16.82 8.28 16.89
C ILE A 105 17.35 9.61 16.36
N PHE A 106 16.79 10.74 16.81
CA PHE A 106 17.19 12.07 16.33
C PHE A 106 17.57 13.03 17.47
N ASN A 107 18.73 13.70 17.35
CA ASN A 107 19.20 14.77 18.25
C ASN A 107 19.20 14.40 19.74
N MET A 108 19.69 13.20 20.06
CA MET A 108 19.89 12.78 21.45
C MET A 108 21.30 13.10 21.93
N ASP A 109 21.41 13.71 23.11
CA ASP A 109 22.70 14.02 23.75
C ASP A 109 23.44 12.72 24.11
N HIS A 110 24.57 12.47 23.44
CA HIS A 110 25.46 11.32 23.70
C HIS A 110 26.16 11.38 25.08
N THR A 111 25.87 12.39 25.90
CA THR A 111 26.61 12.70 27.14
C THR A 111 26.14 11.92 28.36
N ASN A 112 25.00 11.21 28.30
CA ASN A 112 24.58 10.30 29.36
C ASN A 112 25.13 8.89 29.11
N ASN A 113 26.20 8.54 29.81
CA ASN A 113 26.98 7.29 29.72
C ASN A 113 26.21 5.97 29.95
N ASN A 114 24.88 5.97 30.12
CA ASN A 114 24.07 4.76 30.24
C ASN A 114 23.29 4.48 28.95
N ASN A 115 24.01 4.23 27.86
CA ASN A 115 23.44 3.92 26.54
C ASN A 115 22.96 2.47 26.40
N ASN A 116 22.30 1.91 27.43
CA ASN A 116 21.81 0.53 27.41
C ASN A 116 20.75 0.30 26.32
N TYR A 117 20.07 1.35 25.85
CA TYR A 117 19.08 1.26 24.77
C TYR A 117 19.72 1.04 23.38
N LEU A 118 21.02 1.35 23.20
CA LEU A 118 21.72 1.09 21.93
C LEU A 118 21.93 -0.41 21.68
N GLU A 119 21.75 -1.27 22.69
CA GLU A 119 21.78 -2.73 22.50
C GLU A 119 20.60 -3.23 21.65
N HIS A 120 19.50 -2.46 21.61
CA HIS A 120 18.27 -2.81 20.91
C HIS A 120 18.06 -2.01 19.62
N ILE A 121 19.03 -1.19 19.19
CA ILE A 121 18.89 -0.34 18.00
C ILE A 121 20.10 -0.49 17.09
N ASN A 122 19.85 -0.59 15.78
CA ASN A 122 20.91 -0.48 14.78
C ASN A 122 21.55 0.92 14.85
N ARG A 123 22.86 0.99 15.13
CA ARG A 123 23.62 2.25 15.24
C ARG A 123 23.53 3.13 13.99
N GLU A 124 23.22 2.54 12.83
CA GLU A 124 22.97 3.27 11.58
C GLU A 124 21.70 4.14 11.61
N ASN A 125 20.81 3.91 12.58
CA ASN A 125 19.55 4.65 12.73
C ASN A 125 19.63 5.81 13.75
N VAL A 126 20.84 6.24 14.11
CA VAL A 126 21.07 7.38 15.01
C VAL A 126 21.54 8.60 14.21
N PHE A 127 20.80 9.70 14.30
CA PHE A 127 21.00 10.89 13.48
C PHE A 127 21.15 12.14 14.34
N ASN A 128 22.24 12.88 14.09
CA ASN A 128 22.45 14.23 14.63
C ASN A 128 22.25 15.31 13.54
N ASP A 129 22.11 14.89 12.27
CA ASP A 129 21.92 15.78 11.13
C ASP A 129 20.52 15.56 10.54
N LYS A 130 19.75 16.65 10.44
CA LYS A 130 18.36 16.62 9.94
C LYS A 130 18.26 16.19 8.47
N GLN A 131 19.21 16.59 7.63
CA GLN A 131 19.19 16.26 6.20
C GLN A 131 19.51 14.79 6.00
N VAL A 132 20.43 14.24 6.79
CA VAL A 132 20.73 12.80 6.77
C VAL A 132 19.49 12.00 7.20
N LEU A 133 18.85 12.37 8.31
CA LEU A 133 17.59 11.73 8.76
C LEU A 133 16.51 11.77 7.66
N LEU A 134 16.22 12.95 7.12
CA LEU A 134 15.17 13.12 6.11
C LEU A 134 15.47 12.32 4.84
N ASN A 135 16.73 12.28 4.40
CA ASN A 135 17.11 11.50 3.22
C ASN A 135 17.01 10.00 3.47
N THR A 136 17.34 9.52 4.67
CA THR A 136 17.15 8.11 5.05
C THR A 136 15.67 7.76 5.09
N ILE A 137 14.85 8.53 5.79
CA ILE A 137 13.39 8.31 5.84
C ILE A 137 12.79 8.33 4.43
N LYS A 138 13.17 9.29 3.57
CA LYS A 138 12.72 9.32 2.17
C LYS A 138 13.05 8.04 1.42
N LYS A 139 14.28 7.53 1.59
CA LYS A 139 14.73 6.30 0.94
C LYS A 139 13.94 5.11 1.45
N ASP A 140 13.79 5.00 2.77
CA ASP A 140 13.10 3.87 3.41
C ASP A 140 11.61 3.88 3.07
N VAL A 141 10.94 5.03 3.13
CA VAL A 141 9.53 5.16 2.72
C VAL A 141 9.34 4.80 1.26
N LYS A 142 10.18 5.33 0.35
CA LYS A 142 10.11 5.01 -1.08
C LYS A 142 10.37 3.53 -1.34
N ARG A 143 11.24 2.93 -0.54
CA ARG A 143 11.55 1.52 -0.59
C ARG A 143 10.34 0.69 -0.12
N PHE A 144 9.78 0.96 1.06
CA PHE A 144 8.59 0.26 1.56
C PHE A 144 7.37 0.45 0.63
N SER A 145 7.19 1.64 0.04
CA SER A 145 6.11 1.88 -0.91
C SER A 145 6.21 1.09 -2.21
N LYS A 146 7.44 0.87 -2.69
CA LYS A 146 7.72 -0.03 -3.81
C LYS A 146 7.49 -1.51 -3.47
N HIS A 147 7.51 -1.86 -2.19
CA HIS A 147 7.47 -3.24 -1.73
C HIS A 147 6.07 -3.72 -1.34
N PHE A 148 5.02 -2.87 -1.41
CA PHE A 148 3.67 -3.34 -1.11
C PHE A 148 3.24 -4.42 -2.10
N SER A 149 3.13 -5.64 -1.58
CA SER A 149 2.73 -6.82 -2.34
C SER A 149 1.40 -6.57 -3.06
N THR A 150 1.32 -7.05 -4.30
CA THR A 150 0.04 -7.13 -5.01
C THR A 150 -0.85 -8.15 -4.31
N SER A 151 -2.14 -7.85 -4.14
CA SER A 151 -3.10 -8.87 -3.66
C SER A 151 -3.15 -10.02 -4.65
N MET A 152 -2.83 -11.22 -4.16
CA MET A 152 -2.80 -12.46 -4.94
C MET A 152 -3.75 -13.48 -4.34
N THR A 153 -4.29 -14.33 -5.21
CA THR A 153 -5.03 -15.52 -4.81
C THR A 153 -4.39 -16.73 -5.43
N PHE A 154 -4.12 -17.73 -4.60
CA PHE A 154 -3.41 -18.95 -4.98
C PHE A 154 -4.41 -20.11 -5.15
N PHE A 155 -4.30 -20.84 -6.25
CA PHE A 155 -5.11 -22.02 -6.55
C PHE A 155 -4.22 -23.23 -6.74
N ASP A 156 -4.45 -24.25 -5.92
CA ASP A 156 -3.77 -25.53 -6.05
C ASP A 156 -4.47 -26.39 -7.10
N ASN A 157 -3.72 -26.87 -8.09
CA ASN A 157 -4.24 -27.76 -9.12
C ASN A 157 -4.41 -29.21 -8.64
N ARG A 158 -3.92 -29.57 -7.44
CA ARG A 158 -4.12 -30.91 -6.83
C ARG A 158 -5.58 -31.18 -6.44
N ASP A 159 -6.42 -30.15 -6.39
CA ASP A 159 -7.86 -30.27 -6.15
C ASP A 159 -8.66 -30.77 -7.37
N GLN A 160 -8.01 -31.03 -8.52
CA GLN A 160 -8.67 -31.65 -9.68
C GLN A 160 -9.18 -33.09 -9.41
N ALA A 161 -8.78 -33.72 -8.30
CA ALA A 161 -9.36 -34.99 -7.86
C ALA A 161 -10.74 -34.85 -7.16
N ILE A 162 -11.19 -33.63 -6.85
CA ILE A 162 -12.52 -33.39 -6.28
C ILE A 162 -13.47 -33.03 -7.42
N THR A 163 -14.00 -34.08 -8.04
CA THR A 163 -15.27 -34.07 -8.79
C THR A 163 -16.27 -33.12 -8.13
N GLU A 164 -16.75 -32.14 -8.90
CA GLU A 164 -17.93 -31.33 -8.61
C GLU A 164 -17.94 -30.63 -7.23
N LYS A 165 -17.04 -29.64 -7.03
CA LYS A 165 -17.31 -28.61 -6.02
C LYS A 165 -18.52 -27.79 -6.49
N SER A 166 -19.71 -28.19 -6.02
CA SER A 166 -20.90 -27.34 -5.97
C SER A 166 -20.51 -25.91 -5.55
N ILE A 167 -21.17 -24.88 -6.10
CA ILE A 167 -21.03 -23.47 -5.67
C ILE A 167 -21.22 -23.32 -4.15
N LYS A 168 -21.84 -24.31 -3.49
CA LYS A 168 -22.01 -24.39 -2.04
C LYS A 168 -20.72 -24.64 -1.25
N ASN A 169 -19.65 -25.16 -1.87
CA ASN A 169 -18.41 -25.58 -1.22
C ASN A 169 -17.15 -24.99 -1.89
N LEU A 170 -17.15 -23.67 -2.11
CA LEU A 170 -15.95 -22.94 -2.53
C LEU A 170 -15.06 -22.67 -1.30
N SER A 171 -13.74 -22.85 -1.43
CA SER A 171 -12.82 -22.33 -0.41
C SER A 171 -12.95 -20.80 -0.33
N LYS A 172 -12.55 -20.19 0.78
CA LYS A 172 -12.64 -18.73 0.97
C LYS A 172 -11.93 -17.97 -0.16
N GLU A 173 -10.82 -18.52 -0.64
CA GLU A 173 -9.98 -18.01 -1.74
C GLU A 173 -10.73 -18.06 -3.08
N SER A 174 -11.42 -19.17 -3.35
CA SER A 174 -12.20 -19.34 -4.58
C SER A 174 -13.44 -18.45 -4.61
N GLN A 175 -14.11 -18.27 -3.47
CA GLN A 175 -15.23 -17.32 -3.34
C GLN A 175 -14.76 -15.89 -3.63
N TYR A 176 -13.65 -15.48 -3.01
CA TYR A 176 -13.12 -14.14 -3.18
C TYR A 176 -12.74 -13.82 -4.62
N PHE A 177 -12.04 -14.73 -5.29
CA PHE A 177 -11.69 -14.56 -6.70
C PHE A 177 -12.92 -14.36 -7.59
N MET A 178 -13.97 -15.17 -7.37
CA MET A 178 -15.22 -15.03 -8.11
C MET A 178 -15.89 -13.69 -7.84
N TYR A 179 -15.95 -13.25 -6.57
CA TYR A 179 -16.53 -11.95 -6.20
C TYR A 179 -15.77 -10.78 -6.81
N MET A 180 -14.44 -10.80 -6.78
CA MET A 180 -13.63 -9.74 -7.42
C MET A 180 -13.82 -9.71 -8.93
N HIS A 181 -13.76 -10.87 -9.60
CA HIS A 181 -13.96 -10.91 -11.05
C HIS A 181 -15.35 -10.40 -11.43
N LEU A 182 -16.40 -10.87 -10.74
CA LEU A 182 -17.75 -10.39 -10.98
C LEU A 182 -17.88 -8.89 -10.69
N PHE A 183 -17.27 -8.41 -9.61
CA PHE A 183 -17.31 -7.00 -9.25
C PHE A 183 -16.62 -6.13 -10.30
N ILE A 184 -15.41 -6.49 -10.73
CA ILE A 184 -14.69 -5.78 -11.80
C ILE A 184 -15.50 -5.82 -13.09
N GLU A 185 -16.06 -6.96 -13.49
CA GLU A 185 -16.93 -7.07 -14.66
C GLU A 185 -18.14 -6.13 -14.57
N ILE A 186 -18.79 -6.04 -13.40
CA ILE A 186 -19.87 -5.09 -13.15
C ILE A 186 -19.37 -3.65 -13.31
N LEU A 187 -18.22 -3.30 -12.72
CA LEU A 187 -17.65 -1.95 -12.83
C LEU A 187 -17.33 -1.57 -14.29
N LEU A 188 -16.86 -2.51 -15.10
CA LEU A 188 -16.52 -2.28 -16.51
C LEU A 188 -17.73 -2.17 -17.43
N HIS A 189 -18.88 -2.74 -17.04
CA HIS A 189 -20.11 -2.71 -17.84
C HIS A 189 -21.14 -1.70 -17.34
N TYR A 190 -20.93 -1.10 -16.17
CA TYR A 190 -21.80 -0.06 -15.63
C TYR A 190 -21.37 1.32 -16.16
N PRO A 191 -22.25 2.07 -16.84
CA PRO A 191 -21.89 3.35 -17.45
C PRO A 191 -21.43 4.39 -16.42
N GLU A 192 -20.58 5.32 -16.87
CA GLU A 192 -20.06 6.41 -16.07
C GLU A 192 -21.17 7.18 -15.36
N CYS A 193 -20.98 7.34 -14.06
CA CYS A 193 -21.75 8.28 -13.27
C CYS A 193 -20.83 9.48 -13.04
N ALA A 194 -21.16 10.63 -13.62
CA ALA A 194 -20.39 11.87 -13.46
C ALA A 194 -20.17 12.23 -11.96
N GLU A 195 -21.08 11.77 -11.09
CA GLU A 195 -21.03 11.95 -9.64
C GLU A 195 -19.90 11.14 -8.99
N ALA A 196 -19.48 10.00 -9.58
CA ALA A 196 -18.43 9.13 -9.05
C ALA A 196 -17.11 9.87 -8.77
N LYS A 197 -16.68 10.69 -9.74
CA LYS A 197 -15.46 11.51 -9.61
C LYS A 197 -15.63 12.54 -8.49
N SER A 198 -16.78 13.21 -8.42
CA SER A 198 -17.04 14.22 -7.40
C SER A 198 -17.06 13.61 -5.99
N ASP A 199 -17.74 12.49 -5.82
CA ASP A 199 -17.83 11.74 -4.55
C ASP A 199 -16.47 11.22 -4.10
N PHE A 200 -15.66 10.71 -5.03
CA PHE A 200 -14.30 10.28 -4.72
C PHE A 200 -13.43 11.46 -4.27
N LEU A 201 -13.52 12.59 -4.96
CA LEU A 201 -12.71 13.77 -4.62
C LEU A 201 -13.15 14.43 -3.32
N SER A 202 -14.42 14.38 -2.94
CA SER A 202 -14.86 14.88 -1.62
C SER A 202 -14.27 14.05 -0.49
N VAL A 203 -14.31 12.72 -0.60
CA VAL A 203 -13.68 11.80 0.36
C VAL A 203 -12.17 12.03 0.44
N CYS A 204 -11.50 12.21 -0.71
CA CYS A 204 -10.07 12.49 -0.73
C CYS A 204 -9.72 13.81 -0.01
N ARG A 205 -10.52 14.85 -0.19
CA ARG A 205 -10.28 16.15 0.47
C ARG A 205 -10.46 16.07 1.98
N GLU A 206 -11.42 15.28 2.45
CA GLU A 206 -11.60 15.00 3.87
C GLU A 206 -10.42 14.20 4.42
N HIS A 207 -10.02 13.14 3.72
CA HIS A 207 -8.91 12.27 4.12
C HIS A 207 -7.56 13.02 4.16
N TYR A 208 -7.33 13.95 3.23
CA TYR A 208 -6.09 14.72 3.12
C TYR A 208 -6.23 16.18 3.59
N SER A 209 -7.19 16.48 4.47
CA SER A 209 -7.47 17.87 4.91
C SER A 209 -6.22 18.61 5.39
N ASP A 210 -5.32 17.88 6.04
CA ASP A 210 -4.12 18.43 6.68
C ASP A 210 -2.88 18.38 5.77
N ASN A 211 -3.01 17.83 4.55
CA ASN A 211 -1.92 17.72 3.58
C ASN A 211 -2.11 18.65 2.39
N THR A 212 -1.56 19.87 2.46
CA THR A 212 -1.67 20.89 1.41
C THR A 212 -1.21 20.38 0.04
N ARG A 213 -0.15 19.57 -0.02
CA ARG A 213 0.38 19.03 -1.27
C ARG A 213 -0.61 18.07 -1.94
N GLN A 214 -1.24 17.19 -1.17
CA GLN A 214 -2.27 16.30 -1.70
C GLN A 214 -3.51 17.08 -2.12
N ILE A 215 -3.93 18.09 -1.34
CA ILE A 215 -5.05 18.97 -1.71
C ILE A 215 -4.77 19.70 -3.04
N GLU A 216 -3.56 20.22 -3.25
CA GLU A 216 -3.14 20.78 -4.53
C GLU A 216 -3.14 19.74 -5.65
N SER A 217 -2.67 18.51 -5.37
CA SER A 217 -2.70 17.40 -6.33
C SER A 217 -4.13 17.01 -6.70
N ILE A 218 -5.06 17.02 -5.75
CA ILE A 218 -6.49 16.75 -5.93
C ILE A 218 -7.13 17.85 -6.78
N ALA A 219 -6.86 19.12 -6.49
CA ALA A 219 -7.34 20.25 -7.29
C ALA A 219 -6.81 20.20 -8.73
N LYS A 220 -5.54 19.83 -8.90
CA LYS A 220 -4.93 19.62 -10.22
C LYS A 220 -5.60 18.46 -10.96
N PHE A 221 -5.83 17.34 -10.29
CA PHE A 221 -6.53 16.20 -10.86
C PHE A 221 -7.95 16.57 -11.30
N GLU A 222 -8.71 17.25 -10.43
CA GLU A 222 -10.08 17.67 -10.74
C GLU A 222 -10.16 18.47 -12.04
N LYS A 223 -9.23 19.42 -12.23
CA LYS A 223 -9.18 20.33 -13.37
C LYS A 223 -8.61 19.70 -14.65
N GLU A 224 -7.57 18.88 -14.53
CA GLU A 224 -6.78 18.41 -15.69
C GLU A 224 -7.07 16.97 -16.11
N TYR A 225 -7.77 16.19 -15.28
CA TYR A 225 -8.09 14.80 -15.56
C TYR A 225 -9.07 14.67 -16.73
N THR A 226 -8.68 13.81 -17.66
CA THR A 226 -9.49 13.32 -18.77
C THR A 226 -9.26 11.81 -18.90
N PRO A 227 -10.22 11.02 -19.43
CA PRO A 227 -10.09 9.57 -19.55
C PRO A 227 -8.83 9.11 -20.30
N ASP A 228 -8.37 9.86 -21.30
CA ASP A 228 -7.13 9.61 -22.06
C ASP A 228 -5.83 9.80 -21.23
N LYS A 229 -5.93 10.37 -20.02
CA LYS A 229 -4.79 10.56 -19.11
C LYS A 229 -4.83 9.62 -17.91
N ALA A 230 -5.70 8.61 -17.92
CA ALA A 230 -5.85 7.68 -16.81
C ALA A 230 -4.53 7.00 -16.42
N ILE A 231 -3.80 6.43 -17.39
CA ILE A 231 -2.48 5.82 -17.17
C ILE A 231 -1.46 6.83 -16.63
N GLN A 232 -1.46 8.06 -17.16
CA GLN A 232 -0.55 9.11 -16.71
C GLN A 232 -0.78 9.45 -15.24
N TRP A 233 -2.04 9.59 -14.82
CA TRP A 233 -2.38 9.87 -13.42
C TRP A 233 -2.15 8.67 -12.51
N TYR A 234 -2.44 7.46 -12.97
CA TYR A 234 -2.21 6.23 -12.21
C TYR A 234 -0.72 5.96 -11.97
N THR A 235 0.16 6.27 -12.93
CA THR A 235 1.60 6.06 -12.78
C THR A 235 2.33 7.18 -12.04
N ARG A 236 1.62 8.25 -11.66
CA ARG A 236 2.15 9.35 -10.88
C ARG A 236 2.11 9.04 -9.39
N ASP A 237 3.19 9.35 -8.67
CA ASP A 237 3.20 9.29 -7.20
C ASP A 237 2.31 10.39 -6.62
N CYS A 238 1.03 10.08 -6.48
CA CYS A 238 -0.02 10.95 -5.96
C CYS A 238 -1.11 10.12 -5.27
N PHE A 239 -2.06 10.80 -4.62
CA PHE A 239 -3.18 10.19 -3.92
C PHE A 239 -3.90 9.08 -4.71
N LEU A 240 -4.10 9.27 -6.02
CA LEU A 240 -4.83 8.34 -6.87
C LEU A 240 -4.19 6.95 -6.91
N TYR A 241 -2.88 6.89 -7.19
CA TYR A 241 -2.12 5.64 -7.21
C TYR A 241 -2.20 4.92 -5.86
N ARG A 242 -2.04 5.68 -4.77
CA ARG A 242 -2.00 5.13 -3.41
C ARG A 242 -3.36 4.55 -3.02
N ILE A 243 -4.43 5.35 -3.10
CA ILE A 243 -5.77 4.93 -2.70
C ILE A 243 -6.24 3.76 -3.58
N LEU A 244 -6.05 3.82 -4.90
CA LEU A 244 -6.51 2.74 -5.78
C LEU A 244 -5.79 1.42 -5.50
N ASN A 245 -4.46 1.43 -5.38
CA ASN A 245 -3.73 0.19 -5.10
C ASN A 245 -3.99 -0.32 -3.68
N THR A 246 -4.15 0.55 -2.69
CA THR A 246 -4.55 0.12 -1.33
C THR A 246 -5.94 -0.50 -1.34
N ALA A 247 -6.92 0.15 -1.98
CA ALA A 247 -8.29 -0.35 -2.05
C ALA A 247 -8.37 -1.71 -2.73
N LEU A 248 -7.64 -1.90 -3.85
CA LEU A 248 -7.53 -3.19 -4.53
C LEU A 248 -6.83 -4.25 -3.65
N ARG A 249 -5.76 -3.87 -2.93
CA ARG A 249 -5.00 -4.80 -2.08
C ARG A 249 -5.80 -5.25 -0.86
N ARG A 250 -6.49 -4.31 -0.20
CA ARG A 250 -7.31 -4.54 0.98
C ARG A 250 -8.75 -4.93 0.66
N GLN A 251 -9.11 -4.97 -0.61
CA GLN A 251 -10.43 -5.41 -1.06
C GLN A 251 -11.56 -4.50 -0.54
N HIS A 252 -11.29 -3.19 -0.44
CA HIS A 252 -12.26 -2.20 0.04
C HIS A 252 -13.26 -1.89 -1.08
N PHE A 253 -14.29 -2.73 -1.22
CA PHE A 253 -15.28 -2.63 -2.30
C PHE A 253 -15.92 -1.24 -2.42
N ASP A 254 -16.23 -0.57 -1.31
CA ASP A 254 -16.81 0.78 -1.32
C ASP A 254 -15.87 1.82 -1.92
N THR A 255 -14.58 1.77 -1.57
CA THR A 255 -13.56 2.66 -2.14
C THR A 255 -13.32 2.34 -3.61
N ILE A 256 -13.25 1.05 -3.99
CA ILE A 256 -13.12 0.64 -5.40
C ILE A 256 -14.34 1.10 -6.21
N TYR A 257 -15.55 1.02 -5.65
CA TYR A 257 -16.77 1.50 -6.30
C TYR A 257 -16.76 3.01 -6.53
N LYS A 258 -16.26 3.81 -5.59
CA LYS A 258 -16.04 5.26 -5.79
C LYS A 258 -15.01 5.53 -6.90
N LEU A 259 -14.00 4.67 -7.00
CA LEU A 259 -12.96 4.69 -8.04
C LEU A 259 -13.39 4.06 -9.38
N ARG A 260 -14.66 3.65 -9.55
CA ARG A 260 -15.12 2.96 -10.76
C ARG A 260 -14.80 3.69 -12.06
N PHE A 261 -14.86 5.02 -12.06
CA PHE A 261 -14.57 5.84 -13.24
C PHE A 261 -13.12 5.66 -13.69
N ILE A 262 -12.14 5.75 -12.77
CA ILE A 262 -10.72 5.60 -13.12
C ILE A 262 -10.37 4.14 -13.45
N VAL A 263 -11.00 3.16 -12.78
CA VAL A 263 -10.80 1.74 -13.09
C VAL A 263 -11.24 1.43 -14.52
N ASN A 264 -12.41 1.94 -14.91
CA ASN A 264 -12.91 1.80 -16.29
C ASN A 264 -11.98 2.53 -17.28
N ASP A 265 -11.62 3.78 -17.02
CA ASP A 265 -10.77 4.56 -17.93
C ASP A 265 -9.39 3.91 -18.13
N LEU A 266 -8.78 3.40 -17.05
CA LEU A 266 -7.53 2.64 -17.11
C LEU A 266 -7.68 1.38 -17.96
N TYR A 267 -8.75 0.61 -17.75
CA TYR A 267 -9.00 -0.61 -18.50
C TYR A 267 -9.21 -0.33 -19.99
N GLN A 268 -10.04 0.65 -20.34
CA GLN A 268 -10.28 1.02 -21.74
C GLN A 268 -9.00 1.53 -22.41
N GLN A 269 -8.22 2.36 -21.71
CA GLN A 269 -6.96 2.86 -22.24
C GLN A 269 -5.95 1.72 -22.49
N LEU A 270 -5.79 0.79 -21.54
CA LEU A 270 -4.91 -0.38 -21.71
C LEU A 270 -5.41 -1.30 -22.84
N LYS A 271 -6.72 -1.49 -22.96
CA LYS A 271 -7.33 -2.29 -24.03
C LYS A 271 -7.09 -1.68 -25.41
N ASN A 272 -7.23 -0.38 -25.55
CA ASN A 272 -6.95 0.32 -26.82
C ASN A 272 -5.47 0.20 -27.18
N LEU A 273 -4.58 0.44 -26.22
CA LEU A 273 -3.13 0.27 -26.43
C LEU A 273 -2.76 -1.17 -26.79
N TYR A 274 -3.39 -2.17 -26.16
CA TYR A 274 -3.17 -3.58 -26.49
C TYR A 274 -3.53 -3.88 -27.96
N LEU A 275 -4.65 -3.34 -28.45
CA LEU A 275 -5.07 -3.51 -29.85
C LEU A 275 -4.12 -2.80 -30.81
N GLU A 276 -3.73 -1.56 -30.51
CA GLU A 276 -2.78 -0.76 -31.29
C GLU A 276 -1.40 -1.42 -31.36
N GLN A 277 -0.93 -1.96 -30.24
CA GLN A 277 0.37 -2.58 -30.10
C GLN A 277 0.34 -4.08 -30.47
N SER A 278 -0.78 -4.63 -30.93
CA SER A 278 -0.94 -6.08 -31.16
C SER A 278 0.10 -6.71 -32.12
N SER A 279 0.77 -5.91 -32.96
CA SER A 279 1.91 -6.35 -33.78
C SER A 279 3.24 -6.35 -33.01
N GLU A 280 3.49 -5.36 -32.15
CA GLU A 280 4.70 -5.24 -31.31
C GLU A 280 4.63 -6.10 -30.05
N SER A 281 3.47 -6.18 -29.40
CA SER A 281 3.18 -7.02 -28.24
C SER A 281 3.39 -8.50 -28.52
N LYS A 282 3.24 -8.95 -29.78
CA LYS A 282 3.60 -10.31 -30.21
C LYS A 282 5.09 -10.63 -30.09
N ASN A 283 5.95 -9.60 -30.07
CA ASN A 283 7.39 -9.77 -29.88
C ASN A 283 7.80 -9.70 -28.40
N ILE A 284 6.92 -9.23 -27.52
CA ILE A 284 7.16 -9.22 -26.08
C ILE A 284 6.84 -10.60 -25.53
N LYS A 285 7.89 -11.37 -25.23
CA LYS A 285 7.75 -12.73 -24.70
C LYS A 285 7.67 -12.77 -23.19
N THR A 286 8.44 -11.92 -22.51
CA THR A 286 8.64 -12.03 -21.07
C THR A 286 8.67 -10.66 -20.42
N ALA A 287 7.98 -10.53 -19.29
CA ALA A 287 8.06 -9.37 -18.43
C ALA A 287 8.44 -9.79 -17.00
N TYR A 288 9.09 -8.89 -16.28
CA TYR A 288 9.59 -9.10 -14.94
C TYR A 288 8.87 -8.22 -13.93
N ARG A 289 8.67 -8.74 -12.72
CA ARG A 289 8.20 -7.97 -11.57
C ARG A 289 8.95 -8.39 -10.32
N GLY A 290 9.63 -7.46 -9.67
CA GLY A 290 10.16 -7.65 -8.33
C GLY A 290 9.17 -7.19 -7.28
N GLN A 291 8.98 -7.96 -6.22
CA GLN A 291 8.25 -7.54 -5.03
C GLN A 291 8.77 -8.26 -3.77
N LEU A 292 8.52 -7.67 -2.60
CA LEU A 292 8.67 -8.39 -1.34
C LEU A 292 7.36 -9.12 -1.04
N MET A 293 7.47 -10.32 -0.50
CA MET A 293 6.35 -11.18 -0.16
C MET A 293 6.50 -11.64 1.29
N ASN A 294 5.39 -11.79 2.03
CA ASN A 294 5.48 -12.38 3.36
C ASN A 294 5.94 -13.82 3.26
N LYS A 295 6.76 -14.27 4.23
CA LYS A 295 7.26 -15.64 4.26
C LYS A 295 6.15 -16.69 4.16
N ASN A 296 5.04 -16.49 4.88
CA ASN A 296 3.88 -17.39 4.83
C ASN A 296 3.25 -17.46 3.42
N GLU A 297 3.09 -16.32 2.75
CA GLU A 297 2.58 -16.26 1.38
C GLU A 297 3.53 -16.96 0.41
N PHE A 298 4.84 -16.79 0.60
CA PHE A 298 5.87 -17.43 -0.20
C PHE A 298 5.87 -18.96 0.00
N GLU A 299 5.71 -19.43 1.23
CA GLU A 299 5.59 -20.86 1.53
C GLU A 299 4.34 -21.48 0.86
N ILE A 300 3.20 -20.77 0.85
CA ILE A 300 2.01 -21.18 0.10
C ILE A 300 2.32 -21.22 -1.40
N LEU A 301 2.98 -20.19 -1.94
CA LEU A 301 3.37 -20.13 -3.35
C LEU A 301 4.28 -21.30 -3.75
N GLN A 302 5.19 -21.72 -2.87
CA GLN A 302 6.04 -22.90 -3.08
C GLN A 302 5.25 -24.22 -3.10
N GLN A 303 4.16 -24.31 -2.33
CA GLN A 303 3.32 -25.51 -2.26
C GLN A 303 2.41 -25.68 -3.47
N ILE A 304 2.01 -24.58 -4.13
CA ILE A 304 1.14 -24.59 -5.33
C ILE A 304 1.93 -24.70 -6.64
N LYS A 305 3.07 -25.39 -6.64
CA LYS A 305 3.83 -25.61 -7.87
C LYS A 305 2.93 -26.25 -8.93
N ASP A 306 2.98 -25.72 -10.15
CA ASP A 306 2.08 -26.05 -11.26
C ASP A 306 0.61 -25.63 -11.06
N GLY A 307 0.30 -24.81 -10.05
CA GLY A 307 -1.00 -24.20 -9.75
C GLY A 307 -1.26 -22.89 -10.51
N LEU A 308 -2.35 -22.20 -10.17
CA LEU A 308 -2.71 -20.90 -10.75
C LEU A 308 -2.57 -19.77 -9.72
N VAL A 309 -2.20 -18.58 -10.21
CA VAL A 309 -2.14 -17.35 -9.41
C VAL A 309 -3.03 -16.30 -10.07
N SER A 310 -3.99 -15.77 -9.32
CA SER A 310 -4.75 -14.59 -9.71
C SER A 310 -4.13 -13.34 -9.10
N MET A 311 -3.94 -12.31 -9.92
CA MET A 311 -3.52 -10.97 -9.48
C MET A 311 -4.77 -10.10 -9.39
N ASN A 312 -5.09 -9.58 -8.21
CA ASN A 312 -6.34 -8.85 -7.96
C ASN A 312 -6.16 -7.32 -8.07
N SER A 313 -5.18 -6.87 -8.84
CA SER A 313 -4.92 -5.45 -9.13
C SER A 313 -4.33 -5.28 -10.53
N PHE A 314 -4.21 -4.04 -10.99
CA PHE A 314 -3.35 -3.74 -12.14
C PHE A 314 -1.91 -4.17 -11.82
N LEU A 315 -1.29 -4.88 -12.76
CA LEU A 315 0.04 -5.45 -12.59
C LEU A 315 1.07 -4.61 -13.36
N SER A 316 1.91 -3.88 -12.64
CA SER A 316 3.05 -3.18 -13.25
C SER A 316 4.25 -4.11 -13.38
N THR A 317 4.79 -4.19 -14.59
CA THR A 317 5.94 -5.03 -14.94
C THR A 317 6.96 -4.24 -15.77
N THR A 318 8.14 -4.81 -15.96
CA THR A 318 9.22 -4.23 -16.76
C THR A 318 9.81 -5.27 -17.69
N LEU A 319 10.24 -4.87 -18.89
CA LEU A 319 11.00 -5.74 -19.79
C LEU A 319 12.46 -5.89 -19.33
N ASP A 320 12.93 -4.98 -18.49
CA ASP A 320 14.28 -4.99 -17.94
C ASP A 320 14.31 -5.64 -16.56
N LYS A 321 14.94 -6.81 -16.47
CA LYS A 321 15.12 -7.57 -15.22
C LYS A 321 15.90 -6.78 -14.17
N THR A 322 16.81 -5.87 -14.55
CA THR A 322 17.53 -5.06 -13.55
C THR A 322 16.61 -4.06 -12.89
N VAL A 323 15.68 -3.48 -13.63
CA VAL A 323 14.63 -2.62 -13.05
C VAL A 323 13.79 -3.42 -12.07
N ALA A 324 13.43 -4.68 -12.37
CA ALA A 324 12.69 -5.53 -11.42
C ALA A 324 13.51 -5.83 -10.15
N LEU A 325 14.82 -6.04 -10.27
CA LEU A 325 15.72 -6.24 -9.13
C LEU A 325 15.76 -5.04 -8.19
N ASP A 326 15.66 -3.81 -8.71
CA ASP A 326 15.61 -2.59 -7.90
C ASP A 326 14.37 -2.53 -6.99
N PHE A 327 13.30 -3.26 -7.31
CA PHE A 327 12.10 -3.38 -6.47
C PHE A 327 12.24 -4.39 -5.33
N ILE A 328 13.32 -5.18 -5.28
CA ILE A 328 13.61 -6.09 -4.16
C ILE A 328 14.94 -5.77 -3.46
N ALA A 329 15.70 -4.80 -3.99
CA ALA A 329 17.00 -4.43 -3.47
C ALA A 329 16.93 -3.99 -1.99
N GLY A 330 17.79 -4.60 -1.17
CA GLY A 330 18.02 -4.27 0.23
C GLY A 330 17.08 -4.91 1.25
N ALA A 331 16.23 -5.88 0.89
CA ALA A 331 15.26 -6.48 1.81
C ALA A 331 15.94 -6.92 3.11
N MET A 332 15.53 -6.31 4.23
CA MET A 332 16.26 -6.38 5.50
C MET A 332 15.33 -6.80 6.66
N ALA A 333 14.05 -7.04 6.37
CA ALA A 333 13.07 -7.49 7.36
C ALA A 333 13.02 -9.02 7.37
N GLU A 334 13.10 -9.63 8.55
CA GLU A 334 13.17 -11.09 8.73
C GLU A 334 11.94 -11.84 8.16
N ASP A 335 10.79 -11.18 8.10
CA ASP A 335 9.52 -11.78 7.67
C ASP A 335 9.22 -11.64 6.17
N LEU A 336 10.08 -10.92 5.42
CA LEU A 336 9.88 -10.64 4.00
C LEU A 336 10.88 -11.39 3.12
N VAL A 337 10.36 -12.05 2.10
CA VAL A 337 11.13 -12.77 1.09
C VAL A 337 11.15 -11.96 -0.21
N PRO A 338 12.32 -11.64 -0.78
CA PRO A 338 12.41 -11.02 -2.09
C PRO A 338 12.05 -12.02 -3.20
N VAL A 339 11.06 -11.68 -4.03
CA VAL A 339 10.57 -12.52 -5.13
C VAL A 339 10.66 -11.78 -6.45
N ILE A 340 11.15 -12.46 -7.49
CA ILE A 340 11.09 -12.00 -8.88
C ILE A 340 10.15 -12.92 -9.64
N PHE A 341 9.07 -12.34 -10.16
CA PHE A 341 8.21 -12.99 -11.13
C PHE A 341 8.79 -12.81 -12.52
N GLU A 342 8.90 -13.91 -13.25
CA GLU A 342 9.16 -13.96 -14.67
C GLU A 342 7.85 -14.42 -15.33
N ILE A 343 7.22 -13.52 -16.07
CA ILE A 343 5.87 -13.70 -16.60
C ILE A 343 5.99 -13.87 -18.10
N ASP A 344 5.67 -15.07 -18.58
CA ASP A 344 5.52 -15.35 -20.00
C ASP A 344 4.22 -14.74 -20.52
N LEU A 345 4.32 -13.95 -21.58
CA LEU A 345 3.22 -13.24 -22.23
C LEU A 345 2.83 -13.90 -23.56
N GLU A 346 3.47 -15.00 -23.95
CA GLU A 346 3.11 -15.74 -25.16
C GLU A 346 1.62 -16.18 -25.09
N SER A 347 0.83 -15.62 -26.01
CA SER A 347 -0.60 -15.88 -26.14
C SER A 347 -0.85 -17.35 -26.50
N THR A 348 -1.22 -18.17 -25.52
CA THR A 348 -1.68 -19.55 -25.76
C THR A 348 -3.20 -19.65 -25.93
N GLY A 349 -3.90 -18.58 -26.37
CA GLY A 349 -5.35 -18.63 -26.58
C GLY A 349 -6.05 -17.31 -26.92
N SER A 350 -7.29 -17.44 -27.43
CA SER A 350 -8.09 -16.39 -28.08
C SER A 350 -8.70 -15.32 -27.15
N ILE A 351 -8.45 -15.35 -25.84
CA ILE A 351 -8.92 -14.34 -24.89
C ILE A 351 -7.77 -14.02 -23.94
N SER A 352 -6.98 -13.00 -24.28
CA SER A 352 -5.93 -12.46 -23.42
C SER A 352 -6.46 -11.25 -22.66
N THR A 353 -6.28 -11.22 -21.34
CA THR A 353 -6.38 -9.98 -20.55
C THR A 353 -5.51 -8.91 -21.22
N PRO A 354 -6.04 -7.69 -21.48
CA PRO A 354 -5.28 -6.68 -22.19
C PRO A 354 -4.05 -6.24 -21.38
N PHE A 355 -2.91 -6.16 -22.05
CA PHE A 355 -1.67 -5.59 -21.51
C PHE A 355 -1.05 -4.64 -22.53
N ALA A 356 -0.26 -3.67 -22.10
CA ALA A 356 0.35 -2.72 -23.01
C ALA A 356 1.69 -2.22 -22.50
N ASN A 357 2.58 -1.86 -23.42
CA ASN A 357 3.73 -1.03 -23.10
C ASN A 357 3.26 0.41 -22.91
N ILE A 358 3.34 0.89 -21.66
CA ILE A 358 2.86 2.21 -21.27
C ILE A 358 3.96 3.28 -21.21
N LYS A 359 5.18 2.98 -21.67
CA LYS A 359 6.34 3.88 -21.49
C LYS A 359 6.08 5.31 -21.94
N SER A 360 5.43 5.52 -23.09
CA SER A 360 5.11 6.84 -23.65
C SER A 360 3.89 7.54 -23.03
N PHE A 361 3.12 6.84 -22.21
CA PHE A 361 1.89 7.33 -21.58
C PHE A 361 2.02 7.51 -20.07
N SER A 362 3.09 6.98 -19.49
CA SER A 362 3.34 7.01 -18.06
C SER A 362 3.85 8.38 -17.60
N TYR A 363 3.58 8.77 -16.35
CA TYR A 363 4.23 9.95 -15.75
C TYR A 363 5.75 9.76 -15.58
N LEU A 364 6.20 8.50 -15.59
CA LEU A 364 7.60 8.10 -15.44
C LEU A 364 8.37 8.09 -16.77
N SER A 365 7.75 8.61 -17.86
CA SER A 365 8.32 8.68 -19.22
C SER A 365 9.68 9.37 -19.27
#